data_AF-A0A1J5DFF5-F1
#
_entry.id   AF-A0A1J5DFF5-F1
#
_cell.length_a   1.000
_cell.length_b   1.000
_cell.length_c   1.000
_cell.angle_alpha   90.00
_cell.angle_beta   90.00
_cell.angle_gamma   90.00
#
_symmetry.space_group_name_H-M   'P 1'
#
loop_
_entity.id
_entity.type
_entity.pdbx_description
1 polymer ?
#
loop_
_entity_poly.entity_id
_entity_poly.type
_entity_poly.pdbx_seq_one_letter_code
_entity_poly.pdbx_strand_id
1 'polypeptide(L)'
;MNGAPSDGSCAGDRVDITKPFKDFFEKRGCRIDVDETYRDRYNIDFGVSRVEGVHAAINLGIHVTLESDNYGQQEVLLEAARKGVVSKSVYVELCANSLDAGCVPIAYAACLSFIFDRRYQHAKTVGLRIFEDSSFHFFDLEENVRRLRKDLHDAAHDITTKLHGNIIAYFADKGFGFIEEAEAQKFFFHIANVVDEKLRLRLPAYVQGESIPVYFAYGGSEGKKYPKAVDVVVLEDEDVEAVED
;
A
#
# COMPACT_ATOMS: atom_id res chain seq x y z
N MET A 1 2.76 47.63 31.61
CA MET A 1 3.28 46.33 32.10
C MET A 1 2.13 45.34 32.07
N ASN A 2 1.96 44.63 30.95
CA ASN A 2 1.00 43.54 30.82
C ASN A 2 1.82 42.30 30.43
N GLY A 3 2.03 41.41 31.39
CA GLY A 3 2.62 40.09 31.14
C GLY A 3 1.53 39.16 30.62
N ALA A 4 1.68 38.70 29.39
CA ALA A 4 0.91 37.58 28.87
C ALA A 4 1.38 36.29 29.57
N PRO A 5 0.47 35.35 29.91
CA PRO A 5 0.88 34.02 30.31
C PRO A 5 1.41 33.28 29.09
N SER A 6 2.63 32.76 29.23
CA SER A 6 3.21 31.79 28.32
C SER A 6 2.39 30.51 28.37
N ASP A 7 1.73 30.18 27.25
CA ASP A 7 1.18 28.84 27.00
C ASP A 7 2.33 27.84 26.99
N GLY A 8 2.53 27.19 28.13
CA GLY A 8 3.30 25.96 28.20
C GLY A 8 2.50 24.87 27.49
N SER A 9 2.76 24.67 26.19
CA SER A 9 2.28 23.49 25.50
C SER A 9 2.93 22.27 26.14
N CYS A 10 2.18 21.54 26.96
CA CYS A 10 2.51 20.19 27.34
C CYS A 10 2.56 19.35 26.05
N ALA A 11 3.76 19.18 25.51
CA ALA A 11 4.04 18.08 24.59
C ALA A 11 3.83 16.79 25.39
N GLY A 12 2.62 16.24 25.32
CA GLY A 12 2.30 14.96 25.93
C GLY A 12 3.29 13.93 25.40
N ASP A 13 3.95 13.23 26.32
CA ASP A 13 4.77 12.06 26.01
C ASP A 13 3.96 11.12 25.13
N ARG A 14 4.26 11.10 23.83
CA ARG A 14 3.79 10.03 22.94
C ARG A 14 4.39 8.74 23.48
N VAL A 15 3.53 7.83 23.94
CA VAL A 15 3.94 6.51 24.41
C VAL A 15 4.71 5.82 23.28
N ASP A 16 6.00 5.56 23.49
CA ASP A 16 6.82 4.78 22.57
C ASP A 16 6.40 3.31 22.62
N ILE A 17 5.47 2.93 21.74
CA ILE A 17 4.97 1.55 21.61
C ILE A 17 6.05 0.53 21.23
N THR A 18 7.21 0.99 20.77
CA THR A 18 8.33 0.13 20.35
C THR A 18 9.24 -0.24 21.53
N LYS A 19 9.21 0.54 22.63
CA LYS A 19 10.06 0.30 23.80
C LYS A 19 9.88 -1.11 24.40
N PRO A 20 8.66 -1.60 24.65
CA PRO A 20 8.47 -2.97 25.16
C PRO A 20 9.05 -4.04 24.24
N PHE A 21 9.03 -3.83 22.92
CA PHE A 21 9.59 -4.75 21.94
C PHE A 21 11.11 -4.79 22.02
N LYS A 22 11.76 -3.62 21.98
CA LYS A 22 13.22 -3.50 22.09
C LYS A 22 13.72 -4.17 23.37
N ASP A 23 13.14 -3.79 24.52
CA ASP A 23 13.52 -4.32 25.83
C ASP A 23 13.34 -5.85 25.90
N PHE A 24 12.24 -6.38 25.34
CA PHE A 24 11.98 -7.81 25.34
C PHE A 24 12.94 -8.58 24.44
N PHE A 25 13.24 -8.08 23.24
CA PHE A 25 14.17 -8.72 22.32
C PHE A 25 15.60 -8.74 22.90
N GLU A 26 16.06 -7.62 23.46
CA GLU A 26 17.38 -7.54 24.12
C GLU A 26 17.50 -8.51 25.29
N LYS A 27 16.47 -8.58 26.15
CA LYS A 27 16.41 -9.53 27.26
C LYS A 27 16.47 -10.99 26.81
N ARG A 28 16.14 -11.28 25.55
CA ARG A 28 16.19 -12.61 24.94
C ARG A 28 17.44 -12.83 24.08
N GLY A 29 18.46 -12.00 24.24
CA GLY A 29 19.75 -12.16 23.59
C GLY A 29 19.80 -11.60 22.15
N CYS A 30 18.81 -10.82 21.73
CA CYS A 30 18.91 -10.08 20.47
C CYS A 30 19.79 -8.85 20.62
N ARG A 31 20.58 -8.54 19.59
CA ARG A 31 21.18 -7.21 19.43
C ARG A 31 20.21 -6.32 18.65
N ILE A 32 19.80 -5.22 19.27
CA ILE A 32 18.93 -4.21 18.66
C ILE A 32 19.77 -3.06 18.14
N ASP A 33 19.47 -2.62 16.93
CA ASP A 33 20.05 -1.42 16.32
C ASP A 33 18.93 -0.41 16.05
N VAL A 34 19.16 0.84 16.42
CA VAL A 34 18.22 1.93 16.18
C VAL A 34 18.94 2.98 15.35
N ASP A 35 18.38 3.29 14.18
CA ASP A 35 18.90 4.31 13.27
C ASP A 35 17.77 5.29 12.95
N GLU A 36 17.93 6.55 13.35
CA GLU A 36 16.96 7.62 13.12
C GLU A 36 16.72 7.85 11.63
N THR A 37 17.75 7.71 10.79
CA THR A 37 17.61 7.83 9.33
C THR A 37 16.72 6.73 8.79
N TYR A 38 16.83 5.51 9.33
CA TYR A 38 15.99 4.39 8.86
C TYR A 38 14.56 4.51 9.38
N ARG A 39 14.37 4.99 10.60
CA ARG A 39 13.05 5.30 11.13
C ARG A 39 12.35 6.34 10.27
N ASP A 40 13.00 7.48 10.03
CA ASP A 40 12.37 8.62 9.36
C ASP A 40 12.13 8.37 7.86
N ARG A 41 13.01 7.61 7.19
CA ARG A 41 12.90 7.38 5.73
C ARG A 41 12.15 6.11 5.35
N TYR A 42 12.19 5.10 6.21
CA TYR A 42 11.77 3.74 5.85
C TYR A 42 10.79 3.13 6.86
N ASN A 43 10.37 3.87 7.88
CA ASN A 43 9.54 3.37 8.97
C ASN A 43 10.13 2.10 9.61
N ILE A 44 11.45 2.04 9.76
CA ILE A 44 12.10 0.94 10.50
C ILE A 44 12.35 1.45 11.91
N ASP A 45 11.48 1.06 12.84
CA ASP A 45 11.56 1.52 14.24
C ASP A 45 12.85 1.06 14.92
N PHE A 46 13.23 -0.19 14.63
CA PHE A 46 14.46 -0.82 15.07
C PHE A 46 14.81 -2.03 14.20
N GLY A 47 16.09 -2.41 14.21
CA GLY A 47 16.63 -3.59 13.56
C GLY A 47 17.09 -4.65 14.56
N VAL A 48 17.07 -5.92 14.15
CA VAL A 48 17.72 -7.03 14.85
C VAL A 48 18.90 -7.50 14.02
N SER A 49 20.12 -7.31 14.53
CA SER A 49 21.35 -7.71 13.83
C SER A 49 21.92 -9.06 14.26
N ARG A 50 21.54 -9.53 15.45
CA ARG A 50 22.05 -10.78 16.02
C ARG A 50 21.04 -11.39 16.98
N VAL A 51 21.07 -12.71 17.08
CA VAL A 51 20.41 -13.50 18.13
C VAL A 51 21.50 -14.33 18.82
N GLU A 52 21.53 -14.32 20.14
CA GLU A 52 22.48 -15.12 20.93
C GLU A 52 22.38 -16.61 20.57
N GLY A 53 23.52 -17.27 20.44
CA GLY A 53 23.59 -18.67 19.99
C GLY A 53 23.40 -18.89 18.49
N VAL A 54 23.04 -17.87 17.71
CA VAL A 54 22.95 -17.95 16.25
C VAL A 54 24.21 -17.35 15.61
N HIS A 55 24.91 -18.15 14.81
CA HIS A 55 26.16 -17.74 14.14
C HIS A 55 25.94 -16.97 12.83
N ALA A 56 24.75 -17.05 12.26
CA ALA A 56 24.40 -16.28 11.06
C ALA A 56 24.19 -14.80 11.40
N ALA A 57 24.69 -13.92 10.54
CA ALA A 57 24.32 -12.50 10.59
C ALA A 57 22.83 -12.36 10.26
N ILE A 58 22.12 -11.57 11.06
CA ILE A 58 20.71 -11.26 10.84
C ILE A 58 20.64 -9.77 10.49
N ASN A 59 19.71 -9.40 9.62
CA ASN A 59 19.40 -8.00 9.35
C ASN A 59 17.89 -7.91 9.12
N LEU A 60 17.16 -7.88 10.24
CA LEU A 60 15.70 -7.80 10.26
C LEU A 60 15.28 -6.39 10.67
N GLY A 61 14.61 -5.64 9.79
CA GLY A 61 13.95 -4.38 10.14
C GLY A 61 12.52 -4.60 10.63
N ILE A 62 12.10 -3.90 11.68
CA ILE A 62 10.76 -4.04 12.25
C ILE A 62 10.08 -2.66 12.29
N HIS A 63 8.85 -2.61 11.80
CA HIS A 63 7.90 -1.51 12.01
C HIS A 63 6.78 -1.99 12.92
N VAL A 64 6.36 -1.16 13.88
CA VAL A 64 5.28 -1.47 14.81
C VAL A 64 4.24 -0.36 14.77
N THR A 65 2.97 -0.75 14.60
CA THR A 65 1.86 0.19 14.55
C THR A 65 0.63 -0.34 15.27
N LEU A 66 -0.21 0.58 15.74
CA LEU A 66 -1.57 0.29 16.23
C LEU A 66 -2.63 0.42 15.12
N GLU A 67 -2.23 0.90 13.94
CA GLU A 67 -3.11 1.14 12.82
C GLU A 67 -3.12 -0.09 11.89
N SER A 68 -4.31 -0.66 11.68
CA SER A 68 -4.48 -1.74 10.71
C SER A 68 -4.61 -1.16 9.30
N ASP A 69 -4.02 -1.82 8.31
CA ASP A 69 -4.20 -1.49 6.90
C ASP A 69 -3.79 -0.05 6.53
N ASN A 70 -2.80 0.53 7.22
CA ASN A 70 -2.26 1.84 6.85
C ASN A 70 -1.41 1.74 5.56
N TYR A 71 -1.99 2.14 4.43
CA TYR A 71 -1.35 2.14 3.13
C TYR A 71 0.02 2.82 3.11
N GLY A 72 0.11 4.06 3.61
CA GLY A 72 1.34 4.86 3.52
C GLY A 72 2.49 4.23 4.29
N GLN A 73 2.22 3.70 5.50
CA GLN A 73 3.26 3.04 6.28
C GLN A 73 3.69 1.70 5.67
N GLN A 74 2.74 0.91 5.16
CA GLN A 74 3.04 -0.37 4.52
C GLN A 74 3.84 -0.18 3.22
N GLU A 75 3.49 0.83 2.40
CA GLU A 75 4.20 1.15 1.16
C GLU A 75 5.64 1.58 1.42
N VAL A 76 5.88 2.45 2.40
CA VAL A 76 7.23 2.91 2.78
C VAL A 76 8.13 1.75 3.21
N LEU A 77 7.62 0.84 4.06
CA LEU A 77 8.41 -0.32 4.50
C LEU A 77 8.66 -1.30 3.34
N LEU A 78 7.67 -1.51 2.48
CA LEU A 78 7.80 -2.36 1.30
C LEU A 78 8.85 -1.82 0.33
N GLU A 79 8.90 -0.50 0.14
CA GLU A 79 9.92 0.16 -0.67
C GLU A 79 11.33 -0.04 -0.09
N ALA A 80 11.48 0.10 1.23
CA ALA A 80 12.75 -0.14 1.92
C ALA A 80 13.28 -1.57 1.69
N ALA A 81 12.38 -2.55 1.74
CA ALA A 81 12.73 -3.94 1.46
C ALA A 81 13.10 -4.20 -0.01
N ARG A 82 12.42 -3.54 -0.95
CA ARG A 82 12.76 -3.60 -2.39
C ARG A 82 14.14 -2.99 -2.65
N LYS A 83 14.48 -1.89 -1.96
CA LYS A 83 15.80 -1.23 -2.01
C LYS A 83 16.91 -2.02 -1.30
N GLY A 84 16.55 -3.04 -0.51
CA GLY A 84 17.52 -3.85 0.23
C GLY A 84 18.16 -3.13 1.42
N VAL A 85 17.45 -2.15 2.02
CA VAL A 85 17.89 -1.45 3.25
C VAL A 85 18.13 -2.47 4.38
N VAL A 86 17.23 -3.45 4.48
CA VAL A 86 17.35 -4.62 5.37
C VAL A 86 17.20 -5.90 4.57
N SER A 87 17.79 -6.99 5.05
CA SER A 87 17.69 -8.29 4.38
C SER A 87 16.30 -8.90 4.48
N LYS A 88 15.64 -8.67 5.63
CA LYS A 88 14.25 -9.03 5.90
C LYS A 88 13.55 -7.89 6.63
N SER A 89 12.25 -7.70 6.42
CA SER A 89 11.43 -6.76 7.20
C SER A 89 10.08 -7.32 7.62
N VAL A 90 9.56 -6.84 8.76
CA VAL A 90 8.24 -7.20 9.26
C VAL A 90 7.45 -5.94 9.59
N TYR A 91 6.25 -5.83 9.03
CA TYR A 91 5.25 -4.82 9.38
C TYR A 91 4.34 -5.39 10.47
N VAL A 92 4.43 -4.90 11.71
CA VAL A 92 3.68 -5.43 12.85
C VAL A 92 2.47 -4.54 13.14
N GLU A 93 1.28 -5.09 12.95
CA GLU A 93 0.02 -4.50 13.36
C GLU A 93 -0.42 -5.10 14.69
N LEU A 94 -0.62 -4.23 15.67
CA LEU A 94 -1.12 -4.56 16.98
C LEU A 94 -2.53 -4.04 17.15
N CYS A 95 -3.37 -4.78 17.87
CA CYS A 95 -4.58 -4.19 18.42
C CYS A 95 -4.22 -3.29 19.62
N ALA A 96 -4.90 -2.15 19.78
CA ALA A 96 -4.66 -1.21 20.88
C ALA A 96 -4.72 -1.88 22.27
N ASN A 97 -5.61 -2.87 22.44
CA ASN A 97 -5.78 -3.61 23.69
C ASN A 97 -4.75 -4.74 23.89
N SER A 98 -3.92 -5.03 22.88
CA SER A 98 -3.03 -6.20 22.88
C SER A 98 -1.68 -5.99 23.56
N LEU A 99 -1.27 -4.72 23.79
CA LEU A 99 0.01 -4.39 24.44
C LEU A 99 0.12 -5.02 25.84
N ASP A 100 -0.94 -4.92 26.64
CA ASP A 100 -1.00 -5.50 27.97
C ASP A 100 -1.36 -6.99 27.96
N ALA A 101 -1.85 -7.51 26.82
CA ALA A 101 -2.28 -8.90 26.65
C ALA A 101 -1.15 -9.87 26.23
N GLY A 102 0.09 -9.40 26.14
CA GLY A 102 1.23 -10.25 25.79
C GLY A 102 1.55 -10.32 24.30
N CYS A 103 1.20 -9.30 23.52
CA CYS A 103 1.55 -9.23 22.09
C CYS A 103 3.06 -9.26 21.83
N VAL A 104 3.87 -8.75 22.76
CA VAL A 104 5.33 -8.65 22.59
C VAL A 104 6.00 -10.03 22.47
N PRO A 105 5.80 -10.99 23.40
CA PRO A 105 6.27 -12.37 23.22
C PRO A 105 5.82 -13.03 21.91
N ILE A 106 4.60 -12.75 21.46
CA ILE A 106 4.03 -13.32 20.22
C ILE A 106 4.75 -12.73 19.00
N ALA A 107 4.91 -11.42 18.96
CA ALA A 107 5.66 -10.74 17.91
C ALA A 107 7.11 -11.22 17.86
N TYR A 108 7.76 -11.40 19.01
CA TYR A 108 9.10 -11.97 19.08
C TYR A 108 9.16 -13.37 18.45
N ALA A 109 8.25 -14.27 18.85
CA ALA A 109 8.19 -15.62 18.29
C ALA A 109 7.92 -15.62 16.78
N ALA A 110 7.01 -14.76 16.32
CA ALA A 110 6.72 -14.57 14.90
C ALA A 110 7.94 -14.05 14.13
N CYS A 111 8.63 -13.02 14.62
CA CYS A 111 9.85 -12.51 14.00
C CYS A 111 10.93 -13.58 13.87
N LEU A 112 11.17 -14.39 14.91
CA LEU A 112 12.11 -15.50 14.81
C LEU A 112 11.65 -16.56 13.81
N SER A 113 10.36 -16.90 13.78
CA SER A 113 9.80 -17.81 12.78
C SER A 113 10.03 -17.26 11.37
N PHE A 114 9.86 -15.96 11.13
CA PHE A 114 10.07 -15.36 9.82
C PHE A 114 11.55 -15.36 9.39
N ILE A 115 12.48 -15.24 10.34
CA ILE A 115 13.92 -15.32 10.06
C ILE A 115 14.34 -16.74 9.69
N PHE A 116 13.92 -17.74 10.48
CA PHE A 116 14.52 -19.08 10.42
C PHE A 116 13.67 -20.16 9.75
N ASP A 117 12.37 -19.95 9.56
CA ASP A 117 11.52 -20.94 8.91
C ASP A 117 11.73 -20.95 7.39
N ARG A 118 12.00 -22.14 6.85
CA ARG A 118 12.24 -22.35 5.41
C ARG A 118 11.06 -21.91 4.54
N ARG A 119 9.84 -21.89 5.08
CA ARG A 119 8.65 -21.37 4.38
C ARG A 119 8.84 -19.91 3.94
N TYR A 120 9.63 -19.14 4.69
CA TYR A 120 9.90 -17.72 4.41
C TYR A 120 11.28 -17.49 3.81
N GLN A 121 12.00 -18.52 3.34
CA GLN A 121 13.38 -18.36 2.84
C GLN A 121 13.50 -17.37 1.66
N HIS A 122 12.44 -17.22 0.86
CA HIS A 122 12.40 -16.31 -0.28
C HIS A 122 11.64 -15.01 0.00
N ALA A 123 10.96 -14.92 1.15
CA ALA A 123 10.21 -13.73 1.52
C ALA A 123 11.14 -12.70 2.16
N LYS A 124 11.28 -11.54 1.50
CA LYS A 124 12.00 -10.38 2.05
C LYS A 124 11.16 -9.61 3.05
N THR A 125 9.85 -9.58 2.88
CA THR A 125 8.96 -8.80 3.74
C THR A 125 7.66 -9.51 3.96
N VAL A 126 7.11 -9.37 5.17
CA VAL A 126 5.78 -9.85 5.54
C VAL A 126 5.08 -8.83 6.41
N GLY A 127 3.75 -8.86 6.38
CA GLY A 127 2.94 -8.28 7.43
C GLY A 127 2.66 -9.31 8.51
N LEU A 128 2.55 -8.83 9.76
CA LEU A 128 2.19 -9.60 10.94
C LEU A 128 1.04 -8.87 11.64
N ARG A 129 -0.12 -9.53 11.77
CA ARG A 129 -1.25 -8.99 12.53
C ARG A 129 -1.44 -9.81 13.80
N ILE A 130 -1.43 -9.14 14.95
CA ILE A 130 -1.67 -9.74 16.27
C ILE A 130 -3.03 -9.26 16.79
N PHE A 131 -3.89 -10.21 17.12
CA PHE A 131 -5.25 -9.97 17.57
C PHE A 131 -5.34 -9.92 19.11
N GLU A 132 -6.47 -9.44 19.62
CA GLU A 132 -6.73 -9.33 21.06
C GLU A 132 -6.67 -10.68 21.80
N ASP A 133 -7.06 -11.76 21.12
CA ASP A 133 -7.04 -13.13 21.65
C ASP A 133 -5.65 -13.78 21.62
N SER A 134 -4.59 -13.00 21.39
CA SER A 134 -3.21 -13.48 21.26
C SER A 134 -2.97 -14.45 20.09
N SER A 135 -3.93 -14.57 19.18
CA SER A 135 -3.68 -15.19 17.88
C SER A 135 -2.94 -14.23 16.96
N PHE A 136 -2.23 -14.77 15.97
CA PHE A 136 -1.57 -13.97 14.95
C PHE A 136 -1.62 -14.68 13.60
N HIS A 137 -1.48 -13.91 12.54
CA HIS A 137 -1.18 -14.48 11.23
C HIS A 137 -0.22 -13.57 10.45
N PHE A 138 0.51 -14.19 9.53
CA PHE A 138 1.27 -13.47 8.52
C PHE A 138 0.38 -13.17 7.33
N PHE A 139 0.59 -12.00 6.72
CA PHE A 139 0.00 -11.64 5.44
C PHE A 139 1.09 -11.18 4.46
N ASP A 140 0.78 -11.29 3.17
CA ASP A 140 1.65 -10.78 2.11
C ASP A 140 1.52 -9.26 2.06
N LEU A 141 2.58 -8.55 2.45
CA LEU A 141 2.59 -7.09 2.50
C LEU A 141 2.44 -6.48 1.09
N GLU A 142 3.00 -7.11 0.07
CA GLU A 142 2.95 -6.61 -1.30
C GLU A 142 1.54 -6.74 -1.89
N GLU A 143 0.87 -7.87 -1.64
CA GLU A 143 -0.54 -8.03 -2.02
C GLU A 143 -1.44 -7.06 -1.24
N ASN A 144 -1.20 -6.86 0.06
CA ASN A 144 -2.03 -5.95 0.85
C ASN A 144 -1.85 -4.49 0.39
N VAL A 145 -0.63 -4.03 0.12
CA VAL A 145 -0.38 -2.70 -0.47
C VAL A 145 -1.06 -2.54 -1.82
N ARG A 146 -1.01 -3.56 -2.68
CA ARG A 146 -1.73 -3.55 -3.97
C ARG A 146 -3.25 -3.39 -3.77
N ARG A 147 -3.83 -4.13 -2.83
CA ARG A 147 -5.25 -4.03 -2.47
C ARG A 147 -5.59 -2.63 -1.95
N LEU A 148 -4.83 -2.13 -0.98
CA LEU A 148 -5.09 -0.82 -0.36
C LEU A 148 -4.93 0.33 -1.34
N ARG A 149 -3.95 0.27 -2.25
CA ARG A 149 -3.81 1.25 -3.34
C ARG A 149 -5.05 1.30 -4.22
N LYS A 150 -5.59 0.12 -4.54
CA LYS A 150 -6.82 -0.01 -5.31
C LYS A 150 -8.01 0.55 -4.54
N ASP A 151 -8.17 0.20 -3.25
CA ASP A 151 -9.25 0.70 -2.40
C ASP A 151 -9.20 2.23 -2.26
N LEU A 152 -8.01 2.82 -2.12
CA LEU A 152 -7.81 4.28 -2.09
C LEU A 152 -8.18 4.94 -3.42
N HIS A 153 -7.79 4.33 -4.55
CA HIS A 153 -8.17 4.82 -5.86
C HIS A 153 -9.68 4.75 -6.07
N ASP A 154 -10.31 3.61 -5.73
CA ASP A 154 -11.75 3.43 -5.79
C ASP A 154 -12.49 4.44 -4.89
N ALA A 155 -11.94 4.79 -3.73
CA ALA A 155 -12.50 5.80 -2.83
C ALA A 155 -12.28 7.25 -3.31
N ALA A 156 -11.17 7.53 -4.00
CA ALA A 156 -10.90 8.85 -4.58
C ALA A 156 -11.76 9.13 -5.83
N HIS A 157 -12.21 8.08 -6.50
CA HIS A 157 -13.06 8.18 -7.68
C HIS A 157 -14.52 8.08 -7.29
N ASP A 158 -15.11 9.24 -7.03
CA ASP A 158 -16.56 9.36 -6.99
C ASP A 158 -17.11 8.94 -8.36
N ILE A 159 -18.22 8.19 -8.39
CA ILE A 159 -18.85 7.69 -9.63
C ILE A 159 -19.17 8.84 -10.60
N THR A 160 -19.19 10.08 -10.11
CA THR A 160 -19.46 11.31 -10.87
C THR A 160 -18.23 12.01 -11.47
N THR A 161 -17.00 11.63 -11.10
CA THR A 161 -15.80 12.30 -11.61
C THR A 161 -15.47 11.81 -13.02
N LYS A 162 -15.45 12.74 -13.99
CA LYS A 162 -15.00 12.47 -15.35
C LYS A 162 -13.48 12.38 -15.39
N LEU A 163 -12.98 11.21 -15.77
CA LEU A 163 -11.58 10.92 -16.04
C LEU A 163 -11.29 11.06 -17.53
N HIS A 164 -10.04 11.34 -17.85
CA HIS A 164 -9.55 11.42 -19.23
C HIS A 164 -8.53 10.31 -19.47
N GLY A 165 -8.54 9.73 -20.66
CA GLY A 165 -7.58 8.68 -21.01
C GLY A 165 -7.62 8.36 -22.49
N ASN A 166 -6.88 7.33 -22.88
CA ASN A 166 -6.80 6.88 -24.27
C ASN A 166 -7.26 5.44 -24.39
N ILE A 167 -8.18 5.15 -25.32
CA ILE A 167 -8.43 3.77 -25.75
C ILE A 167 -7.19 3.28 -26.48
N ILE A 168 -6.51 2.29 -25.86
CA ILE A 168 -5.26 1.69 -26.37
C ILE A 168 -5.48 0.29 -26.96
N ALA A 169 -6.66 -0.29 -26.75
CA ALA A 169 -7.03 -1.58 -27.31
C ALA A 169 -8.55 -1.73 -27.35
N TYR A 170 -9.06 -2.34 -28.42
CA TYR A 170 -10.46 -2.74 -28.53
C TYR A 170 -10.57 -4.09 -29.27
N PHE A 171 -11.37 -4.99 -28.71
CA PHE A 171 -11.63 -6.33 -29.23
C PHE A 171 -13.06 -6.37 -29.77
N ALA A 172 -13.23 -6.04 -31.06
CA ALA A 172 -14.54 -5.89 -31.70
C ALA A 172 -15.39 -7.18 -31.67
N ASP A 173 -14.75 -8.34 -31.70
CA ASP A 173 -15.40 -9.66 -31.58
C ASP A 173 -16.06 -9.88 -30.21
N LYS A 174 -15.47 -9.31 -29.15
CA LYS A 174 -15.94 -9.47 -27.77
C LYS A 174 -16.63 -8.24 -27.20
N GLY A 175 -16.62 -7.13 -27.93
CA GLY A 175 -17.30 -5.89 -27.54
C GLY A 175 -16.69 -5.17 -26.33
N PHE A 176 -15.40 -5.35 -26.04
CA PHE A 176 -14.72 -4.67 -24.93
C PHE A 176 -13.36 -4.12 -25.32
N GLY A 177 -12.85 -3.18 -24.52
CA GLY A 177 -11.52 -2.61 -24.70
C GLY A 177 -10.88 -2.14 -23.41
N PHE A 178 -9.74 -1.49 -23.56
CA PHE A 178 -8.97 -0.91 -22.47
C PHE A 178 -8.67 0.57 -22.72
N ILE A 179 -8.88 1.39 -21.69
CA ILE A 179 -8.49 2.78 -21.63
C ILE A 179 -7.26 2.88 -20.71
N GLU A 180 -6.25 3.65 -21.11
CA GLU A 180 -5.06 3.96 -20.30
C GLU A 180 -5.05 5.46 -19.95
N GLU A 181 -4.95 5.74 -18.64
CA GLU A 181 -4.81 7.09 -18.09
C GLU A 181 -3.31 7.49 -18.00
N ALA A 182 -3.02 8.79 -17.81
CA ALA A 182 -1.68 9.37 -17.77
C ALA A 182 -0.68 8.65 -16.83
N GLU A 183 -1.15 8.02 -15.73
CA GLU A 183 -0.29 7.25 -14.80
C GLU A 183 -0.13 5.76 -15.18
N ALA A 184 -0.40 5.39 -16.43
CA ALA A 184 -0.38 4.01 -16.95
C ALA A 184 -1.39 3.05 -16.26
N GLN A 185 -2.42 3.60 -15.60
CA GLN A 185 -3.53 2.83 -15.06
C GLN A 185 -4.48 2.42 -16.19
N LYS A 186 -4.89 1.14 -16.19
CA LYS A 186 -5.78 0.58 -17.22
C LYS A 186 -7.19 0.37 -16.70
N PHE A 187 -8.17 0.81 -17.48
CA PHE A 187 -9.59 0.62 -17.24
C PHE A 187 -10.18 -0.30 -18.30
N PHE A 188 -11.04 -1.21 -17.87
CA PHE A 188 -11.83 -2.06 -18.75
C PHE A 188 -13.14 -1.33 -19.10
N PHE A 189 -13.52 -1.31 -20.38
CA PHE A 189 -14.86 -0.86 -20.77
C PHE A 189 -15.53 -1.87 -21.70
N HIS A 190 -16.84 -1.96 -21.61
CA HIS A 190 -17.67 -2.69 -22.56
C HIS A 190 -18.34 -1.69 -23.51
N ILE A 191 -18.61 -2.07 -24.77
CA ILE A 191 -19.27 -1.21 -25.77
C ILE A 191 -20.63 -0.68 -25.30
N ALA A 192 -21.32 -1.45 -24.43
CA ALA A 192 -22.56 -1.03 -23.80
C ALA A 192 -22.42 0.20 -22.88
N ASN A 193 -21.21 0.47 -22.37
CA ASN A 193 -20.94 1.63 -21.54
C ASN A 193 -20.42 2.84 -22.34
N VAL A 194 -20.27 2.70 -23.66
CA VAL A 194 -19.94 3.82 -24.54
C VAL A 194 -21.23 4.55 -24.83
N VAL A 195 -21.40 5.77 -24.32
CA VAL A 195 -22.64 6.55 -24.51
C VAL A 195 -22.60 7.41 -25.77
N ASP A 196 -21.40 7.71 -26.26
CA ASP A 196 -21.18 8.42 -27.51
C ASP A 196 -21.42 7.51 -28.74
N GLU A 197 -22.40 7.90 -29.56
CA GLU A 197 -22.76 7.19 -30.77
C GLU A 197 -21.66 7.21 -31.83
N LYS A 198 -20.93 8.32 -31.98
CA LYS A 198 -19.82 8.43 -32.95
C LYS A 198 -18.71 7.45 -32.56
N LEU A 199 -18.34 7.43 -31.28
CA LEU A 199 -17.34 6.51 -30.78
C LEU A 199 -17.79 5.05 -30.94
N ARG A 200 -19.05 4.75 -30.61
CA ARG A 200 -19.63 3.41 -30.76
C ARG A 200 -19.60 2.91 -32.21
N LEU A 201 -19.79 3.80 -33.18
CA LEU A 201 -19.70 3.49 -34.61
C LEU A 201 -18.25 3.35 -35.11
N ARG A 202 -17.29 4.07 -34.51
CA ARG A 202 -15.86 4.00 -34.85
C ARG A 202 -15.20 2.71 -34.34
N LEU A 203 -15.55 2.27 -33.13
CA LEU A 203 -14.88 1.14 -32.45
C LEU A 203 -14.86 -0.18 -33.23
N PRO A 204 -15.92 -0.61 -33.97
CA PRO A 204 -15.85 -1.81 -34.80
C PRO A 204 -14.75 -1.78 -35.87
N ALA A 205 -14.31 -0.59 -36.28
CA ALA A 205 -13.23 -0.37 -37.26
C ALA A 205 -11.89 -0.01 -36.60
N TYR A 206 -11.77 -0.13 -35.27
CA TYR A 206 -10.58 0.21 -34.51
C TYR A 206 -9.34 -0.56 -35.00
N VAL A 207 -8.22 0.15 -35.18
CA VAL A 207 -6.95 -0.44 -35.62
C VAL A 207 -6.02 -0.61 -34.41
N GLN A 208 -5.43 -1.80 -34.25
CA GLN A 208 -4.51 -2.05 -33.14
C GLN A 208 -3.31 -1.09 -33.19
N GLY A 209 -3.06 -0.40 -32.07
CA GLY A 209 -2.01 0.63 -31.97
C GLY A 209 -2.51 2.06 -32.17
N GLU A 210 -3.78 2.24 -32.59
CA GLU A 210 -4.46 3.54 -32.57
C GLU A 210 -4.75 3.99 -31.13
N SER A 211 -4.54 5.27 -30.83
CA SER A 211 -4.89 5.88 -29.55
C SER A 211 -6.08 6.81 -29.76
N ILE A 212 -7.20 6.55 -29.08
CA ILE A 212 -8.40 7.40 -29.17
C ILE A 212 -8.61 8.09 -27.82
N PRO A 213 -8.49 9.43 -27.74
CA PRO A 213 -8.70 10.13 -26.49
C PRO A 213 -10.19 10.13 -26.13
N VAL A 214 -10.49 9.92 -24.85
CA VAL A 214 -11.85 9.77 -24.32
C VAL A 214 -11.99 10.39 -22.93
N TYR A 215 -13.20 10.85 -22.62
CA TYR A 215 -13.68 11.00 -21.25
C TYR A 215 -14.46 9.75 -20.83
N PHE A 216 -14.39 9.40 -19.55
CA PHE A 216 -15.16 8.32 -18.96
C PHE A 216 -15.38 8.56 -17.48
N ALA A 217 -16.34 7.86 -16.87
CA ALA A 217 -16.56 7.85 -15.44
C ALA A 217 -16.10 6.52 -14.82
N TYR A 218 -15.73 6.56 -13.55
CA TYR A 218 -15.35 5.39 -12.79
C TYR A 218 -16.58 4.53 -12.45
N GLY A 219 -16.59 3.29 -12.92
CA GLY A 219 -17.71 2.36 -12.79
C GLY A 219 -17.54 1.27 -11.73
N GLY A 220 -16.56 1.41 -10.84
CA GLY A 220 -16.23 0.39 -9.83
C GLY A 220 -15.29 -0.69 -10.34
N SER A 221 -14.66 -1.42 -9.43
CA SER A 221 -13.73 -2.50 -9.80
C SER A 221 -14.30 -3.92 -9.68
N GLU A 222 -15.43 -4.12 -8.97
CA GLU A 222 -16.09 -5.43 -8.78
C GLU A 222 -15.12 -6.61 -8.47
N GLY A 223 -13.98 -6.37 -7.82
CA GLY A 223 -12.96 -7.39 -7.58
C GLY A 223 -12.19 -7.89 -8.81
N LYS A 224 -12.36 -7.25 -9.97
CA LYS A 224 -11.66 -7.58 -11.23
C LYS A 224 -10.28 -6.94 -11.28
N LYS A 225 -9.43 -7.48 -12.18
CA LYS A 225 -8.04 -7.03 -12.39
C LYS A 225 -7.96 -5.56 -12.84
N TYR A 226 -8.93 -5.11 -13.63
CA TYR A 226 -9.00 -3.73 -14.12
C TYR A 226 -10.33 -3.11 -13.68
N PRO A 227 -10.33 -1.87 -13.14
CA PRO A 227 -11.54 -1.13 -12.87
C PRO A 227 -12.38 -0.91 -14.12
N LYS A 228 -13.69 -0.79 -13.96
CA LYS A 228 -14.64 -0.59 -15.05
C LYS A 228 -14.74 0.90 -15.37
N ALA A 229 -14.69 1.24 -16.65
CA ALA A 229 -15.07 2.56 -17.16
C ALA A 229 -16.51 2.53 -17.67
N VAL A 230 -17.25 3.57 -17.32
CA VAL A 230 -18.63 3.84 -17.75
C VAL A 230 -18.76 5.22 -18.39
N ASP A 231 -19.89 5.49 -19.04
CA ASP A 231 -20.17 6.77 -19.71
C ASP A 231 -19.03 7.26 -20.61
N VAL A 232 -18.50 6.35 -21.43
CA VAL A 232 -17.33 6.63 -22.30
C VAL A 232 -17.76 7.49 -23.49
N VAL A 233 -17.04 8.59 -23.72
CA VAL A 233 -17.28 9.62 -24.75
C VAL A 233 -15.97 9.99 -25.41
N VAL A 234 -15.95 10.26 -26.72
CA VAL A 234 -14.75 10.74 -27.40
C VAL A 234 -14.37 12.14 -26.91
N LEU A 235 -13.07 12.39 -26.75
CA LEU A 235 -12.56 13.75 -26.59
C LEU A 235 -12.45 14.35 -28.01
N GLU A 236 -13.22 15.38 -28.32
CA GLU A 236 -13.10 16.09 -29.60
C GLU A 236 -11.93 17.08 -29.53
N ASP A 237 -11.24 17.32 -30.65
CA ASP A 237 -10.02 18.16 -30.69
C ASP A 237 -10.27 19.61 -30.22
N GLU A 238 -11.51 20.07 -30.18
CA GLU A 238 -11.90 21.41 -29.69
C GLU A 238 -11.94 21.52 -28.16
N ASP A 239 -11.98 20.41 -27.42
CA ASP A 239 -12.03 20.39 -25.95
C ASP A 239 -10.63 20.41 -25.29
N VAL A 240 -9.56 20.31 -26.08
CA VAL A 240 -8.16 20.23 -25.61
C VAL A 240 -7.61 21.60 -25.18
N GLU A 241 -8.18 22.71 -25.68
CA GLU A 241 -7.72 24.07 -25.34
C GLU A 241 -8.23 24.59 -23.98
N ALA A 242 -9.12 23.87 -23.29
CA ALA A 242 -9.74 24.35 -22.05
C ALA A 242 -9.14 23.76 -20.75
N VAL A 243 -8.08 22.93 -20.85
CA VAL A 243 -7.48 22.22 -19.71
C VAL A 243 -6.08 22.76 -19.34
N GLU A 244 -5.58 23.77 -20.05
CA GLU A 244 -4.29 24.42 -19.79
C GLU A 244 -4.38 25.86 -19.19
N ASP A 245 -5.43 26.17 -18.42
CA ASP A 245 -5.50 27.40 -17.59
C ASP A 245 -5.71 27.09 -16.10
#